data_AF-A0A3E2YTM8-F1
#
_entry.id   AF-A0A3E2YTM8-F1
#
_cell.length_a   1.000
_cell.length_b   1.000
_cell.length_c   1.000
_cell.angle_alpha   90.00
_cell.angle_beta   90.00
_cell.angle_gamma   90.00
#
_symmetry.space_group_name_H-M   'P 1'
#
loop_
_entity.id
_entity.type
_entity.pdbx_description
1 polymer ?
#
loop_
_entity_poly.entity_id
_entity_poly.type
_entity_poly.pdbx_seq_one_letter_code
_entity_poly.pdbx_strand_id
1 'polypeptide(L)'
;MPVGDAGVEAFRTTVRQVAEATGEQREAALRRLAALGAADPALRQGAVDAICAFLRTPPAEPAGASADAGAWREALRALGGLLRPSASASASASASASGEGAGAGGAAPEIVVDLSGATLVDADFGGCELAEARFADARFLGAASFADARFTGEAVFARALFAGEARFDGARFASDAVFGRARFRGPASFERVGFDGMAWFGRGEEEIWEDDPTWEMVEDVHPAAWDEPNEDDPDWPVAVLMGDYQGWSEGGDGARFVGPVSFRQARFAGPAWFFKARFGADAAFTDARFGGPVHLDQPAVDLAGARWGGAADDEPVCWPLGWTPEPGPDGAGALVPDRSVAPYARQLADPDPDVRRAGLAILGALGDARPELRQRVVDTVCGYLRGPLPFPVTGDLNPGQAGEVELRRGAQRLLAERLRPVGPTPDGAEPGLRHWAGMSLSLCGATLIDFDLSGCHVGYADFMAAQFHGVTRFDASSFEGAVFGLGGPDGRASFHGDVTFAGARLDRWRGARDVLGGVVFHAGVVLDDAEAGDGTPPGQE
;
A
#
# COMPACT_ATOMS: atom_id res chain seq x y z
N MET A 1 27.39 -37.69 3.66
CA MET A 1 27.02 -39.12 3.53
C MET A 1 25.53 -39.15 3.26
N PRO A 2 25.05 -39.81 2.20
CA PRO A 2 23.61 -39.91 1.97
C PRO A 2 22.95 -40.54 3.22
N VAL A 3 21.80 -40.00 3.62
CA VAL A 3 21.03 -40.50 4.75
C VAL A 3 20.72 -41.98 4.50
N GLY A 4 21.11 -42.86 5.42
CA GLY A 4 20.62 -44.24 5.36
C GLY A 4 19.11 -44.27 5.59
N ASP A 5 18.38 -45.23 5.02
CA ASP A 5 16.91 -45.34 5.09
C ASP A 5 16.31 -45.05 6.48
N ALA A 6 17.02 -45.39 7.55
CA ALA A 6 16.63 -45.11 8.93
C ALA A 6 16.48 -43.61 9.28
N GLY A 7 17.30 -42.73 8.70
CA GLY A 7 17.22 -41.28 8.94
C GLY A 7 16.06 -40.62 8.21
N VAL A 8 15.75 -41.09 6.98
CA VAL A 8 14.57 -40.64 6.23
C VAL A 8 13.29 -41.11 6.92
N GLU A 9 13.27 -42.33 7.45
CA GLU A 9 12.11 -42.86 8.19
C GLU A 9 11.89 -42.13 9.52
N ALA A 10 12.98 -41.80 10.23
CA ALA A 10 12.91 -40.96 11.43
C ALA A 10 12.37 -39.57 11.12
N PHE A 11 12.77 -38.98 9.99
CA PHE A 11 12.25 -37.71 9.49
C PHE A 11 10.74 -37.78 9.21
N ARG A 12 10.29 -38.74 8.39
CA ARG A 12 8.86 -38.94 8.08
C ARG A 12 8.01 -39.16 9.33
N THR A 13 8.53 -39.93 10.28
CA THR A 13 7.88 -40.14 11.57
C THR A 13 7.73 -38.83 12.34
N THR A 14 8.77 -37.99 12.35
CA THR A 14 8.74 -36.71 13.07
C THR A 14 7.78 -35.71 12.40
N VAL A 15 7.73 -35.66 11.06
CA VAL A 15 6.76 -34.83 10.31
C VAL A 15 5.32 -35.19 10.70
N ARG A 16 4.99 -36.49 10.72
CA ARG A 16 3.68 -36.96 11.16
C ARG A 16 3.38 -36.60 12.62
N GLN A 17 4.37 -36.67 13.51
CA GLN A 17 4.21 -36.25 14.90
C GLN A 17 3.92 -34.75 15.03
N VAL A 18 4.51 -33.90 14.19
CA VAL A 18 4.15 -32.46 14.17
C VAL A 18 2.67 -32.27 13.82
N ALA A 19 2.17 -33.01 12.82
CA ALA A 19 0.77 -32.92 12.40
C ALA A 19 -0.23 -33.49 13.43
N GLU A 20 0.10 -34.63 14.05
CA GLU A 20 -0.85 -35.39 14.90
C GLU A 20 -0.79 -35.05 16.39
N ALA A 21 0.38 -34.66 16.91
CA ALA A 21 0.56 -34.40 18.35
C ALA A 21 -0.01 -33.03 18.76
N THR A 22 -0.13 -32.75 20.06
CA THR A 22 -0.51 -31.43 20.60
C THR A 22 0.39 -31.02 21.77
N GLY A 23 0.42 -29.73 22.09
CA GLY A 23 1.15 -29.14 23.20
C GLY A 23 2.64 -29.50 23.21
N GLU A 24 3.15 -29.91 24.38
CA GLU A 24 4.57 -30.21 24.57
C GLU A 24 5.08 -31.34 23.65
N GLN A 25 4.22 -32.27 23.24
CA GLN A 25 4.61 -33.34 22.33
C GLN A 25 4.87 -32.81 20.92
N ARG A 26 4.01 -31.90 20.44
CA ARG A 26 4.23 -31.21 19.16
C ARG A 26 5.47 -30.31 19.23
N GLU A 27 5.65 -29.60 20.35
CA GLU A 27 6.84 -28.78 20.59
C GLU A 27 8.14 -29.61 20.52
N ALA A 28 8.17 -30.78 21.15
CA ALA A 28 9.30 -31.70 21.08
C ALA A 28 9.54 -32.23 19.66
N ALA A 29 8.47 -32.55 18.92
CA ALA A 29 8.56 -32.99 17.53
C ALA A 29 9.13 -31.90 16.62
N LEU A 30 8.73 -30.63 16.80
CA LEU A 30 9.27 -29.48 16.05
C LEU A 30 10.78 -29.28 16.30
N ARG A 31 11.23 -29.34 17.57
CA ARG A 31 12.67 -29.27 17.88
C ARG A 31 13.46 -30.40 17.22
N ARG A 32 12.90 -31.62 17.22
CA ARG A 32 13.53 -32.77 16.59
C ARG A 32 13.59 -32.62 15.08
N LEU A 33 12.51 -32.14 14.46
CA LEU A 33 12.43 -31.89 13.02
C LEU A 33 13.48 -30.85 12.60
N ALA A 34 13.59 -29.75 13.35
CA ALA A 34 14.61 -28.73 13.14
C ALA A 34 16.03 -29.28 13.27
N ALA A 35 16.30 -30.12 14.28
CA ALA A 35 17.60 -30.75 14.44
C ALA A 35 17.95 -31.68 13.27
N LEU A 36 16.98 -32.43 12.73
CA LEU A 36 17.18 -33.28 11.56
C LEU A 36 17.47 -32.46 10.29
N GLY A 37 16.71 -31.39 10.03
CA GLY A 37 16.94 -30.50 8.87
C GLY A 37 18.21 -29.65 8.98
N ALA A 38 18.64 -29.32 10.20
CA ALA A 38 19.92 -28.64 10.43
C ALA A 38 21.11 -29.59 10.18
N ALA A 39 20.99 -30.85 10.61
CA ALA A 39 22.03 -31.87 10.48
C ALA A 39 22.26 -32.34 9.04
N ASP A 40 21.23 -32.29 8.20
CA ASP A 40 21.31 -32.73 6.80
C ASP A 40 20.65 -31.75 5.82
N PRO A 41 21.41 -31.14 4.90
CA PRO A 41 20.88 -30.28 3.85
C PRO A 41 19.76 -30.92 3.01
N ALA A 42 19.79 -32.24 2.77
CA ALA A 42 18.77 -32.91 1.95
C ALA A 42 17.39 -32.99 2.64
N LEU A 43 17.35 -32.90 3.97
CA LEU A 43 16.11 -32.89 4.76
C LEU A 43 15.63 -31.47 5.10
N ARG A 44 16.46 -30.45 4.82
CA ARG A 44 16.21 -29.08 5.27
C ARG A 44 14.94 -28.48 4.68
N GLN A 45 14.76 -28.57 3.36
CA GLN A 45 13.55 -28.07 2.69
C GLN A 45 12.30 -28.76 3.24
N GLY A 46 12.30 -30.11 3.33
CA GLY A 46 11.17 -30.83 3.88
C GLY A 46 10.86 -30.48 5.34
N ALA A 47 11.88 -30.17 6.16
CA ALA A 47 11.68 -29.70 7.53
C ALA A 47 10.98 -28.33 7.54
N VAL A 48 11.43 -27.41 6.67
CA VAL A 48 10.83 -26.09 6.47
C VAL A 48 9.39 -26.22 6.00
N ASP A 49 9.12 -27.05 4.98
CA ASP A 49 7.77 -27.28 4.44
C ASP A 49 6.80 -27.78 5.51
N ALA A 50 7.24 -28.76 6.32
CA ALA A 50 6.42 -29.32 7.39
C ALA A 50 6.14 -28.30 8.52
N ILE A 51 7.11 -27.44 8.85
CA ILE A 51 6.91 -26.36 9.83
C ILE A 51 5.96 -25.29 9.24
N CYS A 52 6.13 -24.91 7.98
CA CYS A 52 5.27 -23.93 7.32
C CYS A 52 3.84 -24.46 7.18
N ALA A 53 3.66 -25.74 6.85
CA ALA A 53 2.34 -26.38 6.83
C ALA A 53 1.64 -26.29 8.19
N PHE A 54 2.37 -26.50 9.29
CA PHE A 54 1.82 -26.30 10.63
C PHE A 54 1.46 -24.82 10.90
N LEU A 55 2.34 -23.87 10.55
CA LEU A 55 2.11 -22.43 10.76
C LEU A 55 1.00 -21.84 9.86
N ARG A 56 0.63 -22.52 8.77
CA ARG A 56 -0.54 -22.16 7.96
C ARG A 56 -1.86 -22.66 8.53
N THR A 57 -1.84 -23.57 9.51
CA THR A 57 -3.08 -23.95 10.19
C THR A 57 -3.52 -22.81 11.12
N PRO A 58 -4.76 -22.29 11.01
CA PRO A 58 -5.19 -21.18 11.82
C PRO A 58 -5.14 -21.56 13.32
N PRO A 59 -4.53 -20.73 14.18
CA PRO A 59 -4.51 -21.02 15.61
C PRO A 59 -5.94 -21.04 16.14
N ALA A 60 -6.28 -22.05 16.96
CA ALA A 60 -7.60 -22.09 17.61
C ALA A 60 -7.81 -20.82 18.45
N GLU A 61 -8.90 -20.09 18.19
CA GLU A 61 -9.20 -18.88 18.94
C GLU A 61 -9.68 -19.18 20.37
N PRO A 62 -9.28 -18.37 21.38
CA PRO A 62 -8.28 -17.29 21.30
C PRO A 62 -6.84 -17.81 21.42
N ALA A 63 -5.90 -17.18 20.71
CA ALA A 63 -4.49 -17.56 20.58
C ALA A 63 -3.70 -17.73 21.91
N GLY A 64 -4.23 -17.22 23.02
CA GLY A 64 -3.65 -17.36 24.37
C GLY A 64 -4.13 -18.57 25.17
N ALA A 65 -5.14 -19.31 24.71
CA ALA A 65 -5.77 -20.42 25.44
C ALA A 65 -5.56 -21.81 24.80
N SER A 66 -4.90 -21.85 23.64
CA SER A 66 -4.61 -23.09 22.92
C SER A 66 -3.47 -23.87 23.61
N ALA A 67 -3.64 -25.18 23.74
CA ALA A 67 -2.58 -26.10 24.17
C ALA A 67 -1.31 -25.97 23.30
N ASP A 68 -1.43 -25.48 22.07
CA ASP A 68 -0.35 -25.40 21.08
C ASP A 68 0.37 -24.04 21.04
N ALA A 69 0.08 -23.09 21.92
CA ALA A 69 0.78 -21.80 21.93
C ALA A 69 2.31 -21.93 22.17
N GLY A 70 2.74 -22.97 22.91
CA GLY A 70 4.16 -23.33 23.03
C GLY A 70 4.74 -23.88 21.73
N ALA A 71 4.02 -24.81 21.09
CA ALA A 71 4.40 -25.39 19.80
C ALA A 71 4.48 -24.34 18.68
N TRP A 72 3.58 -23.35 18.66
CA TRP A 72 3.61 -22.26 17.67
C TRP A 72 4.89 -21.42 17.78
N ARG A 73 5.24 -21.00 18.99
CA ARG A 73 6.47 -20.24 19.25
C ARG A 73 7.72 -21.06 18.94
N GLU A 74 7.69 -22.36 19.22
CA GLU A 74 8.78 -23.26 18.84
C GLU A 74 8.88 -23.44 17.33
N ALA A 75 7.76 -23.54 16.61
CA ALA A 75 7.75 -23.64 15.15
C ALA A 75 8.41 -22.42 14.49
N LEU A 76 8.06 -21.20 14.92
CA LEU A 76 8.71 -19.97 14.45
C LEU A 76 10.21 -19.95 14.78
N ARG A 77 10.59 -20.33 16.00
CA ARG A 77 12.00 -20.43 16.42
C ARG A 77 12.77 -21.44 15.57
N ALA A 78 12.20 -22.62 15.37
CA ALA A 78 12.76 -23.70 14.57
C ALA A 78 12.95 -23.27 13.11
N LEU A 79 11.94 -22.62 12.53
CA LEU A 79 12.00 -22.09 11.17
C LEU A 79 13.13 -21.07 11.02
N GLY A 80 13.18 -20.04 11.88
CA GLY A 80 14.26 -19.04 11.84
C GLY A 80 15.65 -19.67 12.04
N GLY A 81 15.76 -20.70 12.89
CA GLY A 81 17.01 -21.46 13.07
C GLY A 81 17.46 -22.24 11.83
N LEU A 82 16.53 -22.78 11.04
CA LEU A 82 16.82 -23.49 9.80
C LEU A 82 17.21 -22.56 8.65
N LEU A 83 16.66 -21.34 8.63
CA LEU A 83 16.85 -20.34 7.58
C LEU A 83 18.09 -19.46 7.78
N ARG A 84 18.59 -19.33 9.02
CA ARG A 84 19.80 -18.55 9.29
C ARG A 84 21.06 -19.28 8.83
N PRO A 85 21.98 -18.58 8.15
CA PRO A 85 23.24 -19.18 7.75
C PRO A 85 24.04 -19.57 9.00
N SER A 86 24.61 -20.77 8.98
CA SER A 86 25.52 -21.21 10.05
C SER A 86 26.75 -20.28 10.12
N ALA A 87 27.27 -20.03 11.32
CA ALA A 87 28.40 -19.13 11.56
C ALA A 87 29.67 -19.43 10.72
N SER A 88 29.82 -20.65 10.19
CA SER A 88 30.90 -21.03 9.29
C SER A 88 30.73 -20.52 7.84
N ALA A 89 29.50 -20.27 7.38
CA ALA A 89 29.19 -19.79 6.03
C ALA A 89 29.23 -18.24 5.93
N SER A 90 28.94 -17.53 7.01
CA SER A 90 29.00 -16.07 7.07
C SER A 90 30.44 -15.53 7.14
N ALA A 91 31.40 -16.33 7.62
CA ALA A 91 32.83 -16.00 7.61
C ALA A 91 33.46 -16.07 6.20
N SER A 92 32.95 -16.90 5.29
CA SER A 92 33.45 -16.99 3.91
C SER A 92 32.87 -15.91 2.99
N ALA A 93 31.62 -15.48 3.22
CA ALA A 93 30.98 -14.41 2.45
C ALA A 93 31.51 -13.00 2.76
N SER A 94 32.02 -12.76 3.98
CA SER A 94 32.60 -11.47 4.36
C SER A 94 34.04 -11.26 3.83
N ALA A 95 34.71 -12.33 3.41
CA ALA A 95 36.06 -12.27 2.82
C ALA A 95 36.06 -12.03 1.30
N SER A 96 34.92 -12.22 0.61
CA SER A 96 34.80 -12.09 -0.85
C SER A 96 34.27 -10.72 -1.34
N ALA A 97 34.08 -9.75 -0.44
CA ALA A 97 33.58 -8.40 -0.79
C ALA A 97 34.65 -7.47 -1.45
N SER A 98 35.81 -8.00 -1.84
CA SER A 98 36.84 -7.26 -2.57
C SER A 98 37.47 -8.11 -3.67
N GLY A 99 36.86 -8.12 -4.86
CA GLY A 99 37.47 -8.69 -6.06
C GLY A 99 36.46 -9.15 -7.09
N GLU A 100 36.43 -8.47 -8.24
CA GLU A 100 35.83 -8.97 -9.47
C GLU A 100 36.51 -10.30 -9.85
N GLY A 101 35.74 -11.39 -9.83
CA GLY A 101 36.22 -12.71 -10.18
C GLY A 101 35.11 -13.74 -10.04
N ALA A 102 34.45 -14.04 -11.16
CA ALA A 102 33.50 -15.14 -11.27
C ALA A 102 34.20 -16.47 -10.94
N GLY A 103 33.82 -17.07 -9.82
CA GLY A 103 34.31 -18.37 -9.37
C GLY A 103 33.38 -18.97 -8.33
N ALA A 104 32.71 -20.05 -8.72
CA ALA A 104 31.84 -20.95 -7.96
C ALA A 104 32.01 -20.92 -6.43
N GLY A 105 31.35 -19.97 -5.77
CA GLY A 105 31.00 -20.07 -4.36
C GLY A 105 29.80 -20.99 -4.25
N GLY A 106 29.88 -22.03 -3.41
CA GLY A 106 28.81 -23.02 -3.26
C GLY A 106 27.46 -22.32 -3.09
N ALA A 107 26.51 -22.66 -3.97
CA ALA A 107 25.18 -22.06 -3.98
C ALA A 107 24.60 -22.11 -2.56
N ALA A 108 24.17 -20.96 -2.05
CA ALA A 108 23.38 -20.91 -0.83
C ALA A 108 22.20 -21.88 -0.99
N PRO A 109 21.80 -22.60 0.06
CA PRO A 109 20.68 -23.53 -0.05
C PRO A 109 19.45 -22.76 -0.52
N GLU A 110 18.89 -23.15 -1.67
CA GLU A 110 17.67 -22.58 -2.23
C GLU A 110 16.48 -23.04 -1.37
N ILE A 111 16.30 -22.40 -0.22
CA ILE A 111 15.19 -22.73 0.68
C ILE A 111 13.98 -21.88 0.29
N VAL A 112 12.90 -22.55 -0.06
CA VAL A 112 11.59 -21.94 -0.33
C VAL A 112 10.78 -21.91 0.95
N VAL A 113 10.15 -20.78 1.24
CA VAL A 113 9.24 -20.59 2.37
C VAL A 113 7.88 -20.17 1.85
N ASP A 114 6.85 -20.95 2.19
CA ASP A 114 5.46 -20.61 1.91
C ASP A 114 4.67 -20.51 3.21
N LEU A 115 4.41 -19.26 3.62
CA LEU A 115 3.60 -18.88 4.77
C LEU A 115 2.38 -18.05 4.31
N SER A 116 1.92 -18.28 3.09
CA SER A 116 0.74 -17.60 2.55
C SER A 116 -0.49 -17.89 3.43
N GLY A 117 -1.27 -16.86 3.77
CA GLY A 117 -2.42 -16.93 4.67
C GLY A 117 -2.10 -17.23 6.14
N ALA A 118 -0.82 -17.39 6.53
CA ALA A 118 -0.45 -17.76 7.89
C ALA A 118 -0.69 -16.61 8.90
N THR A 119 -1.07 -16.94 10.14
CA THR A 119 -1.19 -15.97 11.23
C THR A 119 -0.01 -16.07 12.19
N LEU A 120 0.92 -15.14 12.12
CA LEU A 120 2.19 -15.17 12.84
C LEU A 120 2.20 -14.14 13.98
N VAL A 121 2.70 -14.53 15.14
CA VAL A 121 2.81 -13.67 16.33
C VAL A 121 4.28 -13.61 16.73
N ASP A 122 4.84 -12.40 16.82
CA ASP A 122 6.24 -12.13 17.17
C ASP A 122 7.24 -12.92 16.29
N ALA A 123 7.06 -12.81 14.97
CA ALA A 123 7.85 -13.54 13.98
C ALA A 123 9.23 -12.87 13.75
N ASP A 124 10.30 -13.65 13.89
CA ASP A 124 11.67 -13.18 13.69
C ASP A 124 12.36 -13.99 12.59
N PHE A 125 12.42 -13.39 11.42
CA PHE A 125 13.20 -13.81 10.25
C PHE A 125 14.46 -12.96 10.06
N GLY A 126 14.91 -12.24 11.10
CA GLY A 126 16.10 -11.42 11.02
C GLY A 126 17.35 -12.26 10.72
N GLY A 127 18.15 -11.82 9.76
CA GLY A 127 19.37 -12.50 9.30
C GLY A 127 19.14 -13.84 8.59
N CYS A 128 17.90 -14.18 8.22
CA CYS A 128 17.60 -15.38 7.45
C CYS A 128 18.03 -15.23 5.98
N GLU A 129 18.36 -16.35 5.32
CA GLU A 129 18.53 -16.45 3.88
C GLU A 129 17.35 -17.24 3.30
N LEU A 130 16.60 -16.62 2.37
CA LEU A 130 15.41 -17.17 1.74
C LEU A 130 15.58 -17.09 0.22
N ALA A 131 15.31 -18.19 -0.49
CA ALA A 131 15.35 -18.17 -1.94
C ALA A 131 14.05 -17.64 -2.52
N GLU A 132 12.94 -18.33 -2.30
CA GLU A 132 11.60 -17.81 -2.55
C GLU A 132 10.88 -17.66 -1.21
N ALA A 133 10.20 -16.54 -1.00
CA ALA A 133 9.48 -16.29 0.23
C ALA A 133 8.07 -15.76 -0.07
N ARG A 134 7.07 -16.60 0.19
CA ARG A 134 5.65 -16.26 0.02
C ARG A 134 5.01 -15.99 1.37
N PHE A 135 4.59 -14.75 1.56
CA PHE A 135 3.84 -14.23 2.71
C PHE A 135 2.54 -13.55 2.24
N ALA A 136 2.03 -13.93 1.06
CA ALA A 136 0.77 -13.40 0.54
C ALA A 136 -0.36 -13.63 1.56
N ASP A 137 -1.13 -12.59 1.86
CA ASP A 137 -2.23 -12.62 2.85
C ASP A 137 -1.81 -13.04 4.29
N ALA A 138 -0.52 -13.10 4.59
CA ALA A 138 -0.04 -13.44 5.94
C ALA A 138 -0.40 -12.32 6.93
N ARG A 139 -0.71 -12.70 8.18
CA ARG A 139 -1.11 -11.80 9.27
C ARG A 139 -0.06 -11.81 10.37
N PHE A 140 0.72 -10.74 10.48
CA PHE A 140 1.68 -10.52 11.55
C PHE A 140 1.03 -9.71 12.69
N LEU A 141 0.54 -10.39 13.72
CA LEU A 141 -0.22 -9.76 14.82
C LEU A 141 0.66 -9.15 15.92
N GLY A 142 1.94 -9.50 15.95
CA GLY A 142 2.95 -8.96 16.86
C GLY A 142 4.07 -8.25 16.10
N ALA A 143 5.25 -8.16 16.72
CA ALA A 143 6.43 -7.65 16.03
C ALA A 143 6.86 -8.60 14.90
N ALA A 144 7.18 -8.06 13.72
CA ALA A 144 7.67 -8.83 12.58
C ALA A 144 9.04 -8.29 12.16
N SER A 145 10.08 -9.11 12.31
CA SER A 145 11.45 -8.73 11.97
C SER A 145 11.96 -9.53 10.77
N PHE A 146 12.39 -8.81 9.75
CA PHE A 146 13.16 -9.25 8.58
C PHE A 146 14.50 -8.50 8.51
N ALA A 147 14.96 -7.94 9.63
CA ALA A 147 16.18 -7.14 9.67
C ALA A 147 17.39 -7.95 9.19
N ASP A 148 18.18 -7.38 8.29
CA ASP A 148 19.34 -8.01 7.66
C ASP A 148 19.05 -9.35 6.94
N ALA A 149 17.78 -9.67 6.68
CA ALA A 149 17.39 -10.84 5.91
C ALA A 149 17.81 -10.69 4.43
N ARG A 150 18.07 -11.82 3.77
CA ARG A 150 18.46 -11.87 2.36
C ARG A 150 17.47 -12.74 1.59
N PHE A 151 16.80 -12.12 0.64
CA PHE A 151 15.91 -12.77 -0.32
C PHE A 151 16.67 -12.89 -1.64
N THR A 152 17.08 -14.09 -2.02
CA THR A 152 17.89 -14.31 -3.24
C THR A 152 17.04 -14.51 -4.49
N GLY A 153 15.77 -14.84 -4.33
CA GLY A 153 14.73 -14.87 -5.36
C GLY A 153 13.54 -14.01 -4.93
N GLU A 154 12.37 -14.32 -5.47
CA GLU A 154 11.16 -13.51 -5.30
C GLU A 154 10.65 -13.49 -3.85
N ALA A 155 10.24 -12.31 -3.38
CA ALA A 155 9.65 -12.13 -2.06
C ALA A 155 8.26 -11.46 -2.16
N VAL A 156 7.22 -12.24 -1.89
CA VAL A 156 5.83 -11.83 -2.05
C VAL A 156 5.19 -11.56 -0.69
N PHE A 157 4.89 -10.30 -0.42
CA PHE A 157 4.13 -9.79 0.74
C PHE A 157 2.77 -9.20 0.33
N ALA A 158 2.27 -9.58 -0.85
CA ALA A 158 1.02 -9.06 -1.38
C ALA A 158 -0.13 -9.26 -0.38
N ARG A 159 -0.89 -8.20 -0.09
CA ARG A 159 -2.00 -8.20 0.89
C ARG A 159 -1.63 -8.62 2.33
N ALA A 160 -0.33 -8.74 2.66
CA ALA A 160 0.09 -9.06 4.02
C ALA A 160 -0.33 -7.96 5.02
N LEU A 161 -0.75 -8.36 6.22
CA LEU A 161 -1.13 -7.47 7.31
C LEU A 161 -0.04 -7.46 8.39
N PHE A 162 0.54 -6.30 8.64
CA PHE A 162 1.42 -6.01 9.77
C PHE A 162 0.67 -5.20 10.81
N ALA A 163 0.14 -5.88 11.84
CA ALA A 163 -0.59 -5.24 12.93
C ALA A 163 0.36 -4.54 13.92
N GLY A 164 1.52 -5.16 14.20
CA GLY A 164 2.58 -4.60 15.02
C GLY A 164 3.68 -3.89 14.23
N GLU A 165 4.83 -3.70 14.86
CA GLU A 165 6.04 -3.15 14.23
C GLU A 165 6.56 -4.10 13.13
N ALA A 166 6.85 -3.56 11.94
CA ALA A 166 7.44 -4.32 10.83
C ALA A 166 8.83 -3.79 10.48
N ARG A 167 9.86 -4.61 10.63
CA ARG A 167 11.26 -4.20 10.45
C ARG A 167 11.95 -4.95 9.32
N PHE A 168 12.32 -4.24 8.26
CA PHE A 168 13.08 -4.69 7.10
C PHE A 168 14.47 -4.04 7.01
N ASP A 169 14.94 -3.45 8.11
CA ASP A 169 16.21 -2.71 8.14
C ASP A 169 17.38 -3.55 7.62
N GLY A 170 18.15 -3.01 6.68
CA GLY A 170 19.33 -3.70 6.15
C GLY A 170 19.02 -4.92 5.29
N ALA A 171 17.75 -5.30 5.11
CA ALA A 171 17.36 -6.43 4.27
C ALA A 171 17.81 -6.23 2.81
N ARG A 172 17.97 -7.34 2.10
CA ARG A 172 18.41 -7.37 0.70
C ARG A 172 17.46 -8.24 -0.12
N PHE A 173 16.87 -7.65 -1.14
CA PHE A 173 16.03 -8.32 -2.13
C PHE A 173 16.80 -8.37 -3.45
N ALA A 174 17.33 -9.53 -3.79
CA ALA A 174 18.12 -9.73 -5.02
C ALA A 174 17.23 -9.77 -6.27
N SER A 175 15.97 -10.16 -6.11
CA SER A 175 14.93 -10.20 -7.14
C SER A 175 13.76 -9.30 -6.73
N ASP A 176 12.61 -9.49 -7.36
CA ASP A 176 11.43 -8.66 -7.18
C ASP A 176 10.82 -8.85 -5.78
N ALA A 177 10.43 -7.73 -5.17
CA ALA A 177 9.82 -7.67 -3.86
C ALA A 177 8.44 -7.01 -3.97
N VAL A 178 7.40 -7.81 -3.76
CA VAL A 178 6.00 -7.42 -4.00
C VAL A 178 5.31 -7.13 -2.68
N PHE A 179 5.08 -5.86 -2.39
CA PHE A 179 4.32 -5.35 -1.24
C PHE A 179 2.95 -4.79 -1.64
N GLY A 180 2.48 -5.09 -2.86
CA GLY A 180 1.20 -4.59 -3.36
C GLY A 180 0.05 -4.90 -2.40
N ARG A 181 -0.72 -3.87 -2.03
CA ARG A 181 -1.85 -3.96 -1.06
C ARG A 181 -1.46 -4.44 0.35
N ALA A 182 -0.17 -4.50 0.69
CA ALA A 182 0.25 -4.78 2.06
C ALA A 182 -0.20 -3.67 3.01
N ARG A 183 -0.53 -4.02 4.25
CA ARG A 183 -1.06 -3.08 5.25
C ARG A 183 -0.15 -3.03 6.47
N PHE A 184 0.36 -1.85 6.76
CA PHE A 184 1.20 -1.57 7.91
C PHE A 184 0.40 -0.70 8.88
N ARG A 185 -0.22 -1.34 9.88
CA ARG A 185 -0.96 -0.64 10.95
C ARG A 185 -0.01 -0.03 11.98
N GLY A 186 1.03 -0.79 12.33
CA GLY A 186 2.11 -0.32 13.19
C GLY A 186 3.20 0.44 12.41
N PRO A 187 4.24 0.92 13.11
CA PRO A 187 5.42 1.50 12.48
C PRO A 187 6.11 0.51 11.55
N ALA A 188 6.56 0.98 10.40
CA ALA A 188 7.32 0.18 9.44
C ALA A 188 8.71 0.79 9.19
N SER A 189 9.74 -0.03 9.11
CA SER A 189 11.11 0.42 8.90
C SER A 189 11.77 -0.38 7.78
N PHE A 190 12.25 0.32 6.77
CA PHE A 190 12.99 -0.16 5.60
C PHE A 190 14.36 0.53 5.54
N GLU A 191 14.93 0.87 6.69
CA GLU A 191 16.17 1.65 6.72
C GLU A 191 17.35 0.86 6.15
N ARG A 192 18.11 1.46 5.25
CA ARG A 192 19.25 0.81 4.57
C ARG A 192 18.86 -0.49 3.84
N VAL A 193 17.58 -0.71 3.53
CA VAL A 193 17.13 -1.82 2.67
C VAL A 193 17.75 -1.70 1.28
N GLY A 194 17.96 -2.83 0.61
CA GLY A 194 18.43 -2.87 -0.77
C GLY A 194 17.49 -3.70 -1.62
N PHE A 195 16.94 -3.09 -2.66
CA PHE A 195 16.18 -3.75 -3.72
C PHE A 195 17.03 -3.76 -4.98
N ASP A 196 17.56 -4.92 -5.33
CA ASP A 196 18.33 -5.11 -6.57
C ASP A 196 17.38 -5.33 -7.76
N GLY A 197 16.23 -6.00 -7.52
CA GLY A 197 15.09 -6.10 -8.44
C GLY A 197 14.03 -5.00 -8.25
N MET A 198 12.83 -5.23 -8.76
CA MET A 198 11.68 -4.34 -8.60
C MET A 198 11.24 -4.25 -7.13
N ALA A 199 11.00 -3.02 -6.66
CA ALA A 199 10.34 -2.76 -5.39
C ALA A 199 8.90 -2.30 -5.64
N TRP A 200 7.94 -3.22 -5.52
CA TRP A 200 6.55 -2.97 -5.87
C TRP A 200 5.70 -2.69 -4.62
N PHE A 201 5.41 -1.41 -4.35
CA PHE A 201 4.49 -0.96 -3.29
C PHE A 201 3.15 -0.44 -3.83
N GLY A 202 3.02 -0.25 -5.14
CA GLY A 202 1.78 0.21 -5.77
C GLY A 202 0.72 -0.88 -5.99
N ARG A 203 -0.19 -0.64 -6.94
CA ARG A 203 -1.17 -1.65 -7.41
C ARG A 203 -0.45 -2.75 -8.19
N GLY A 204 -0.67 -4.01 -7.82
CA GLY A 204 -0.32 -5.19 -8.60
C GLY A 204 -1.28 -5.39 -9.78
N GLU A 205 -0.75 -5.42 -10.99
CA GLU A 205 -1.43 -5.95 -12.18
C GLU A 205 -0.77 -7.28 -12.52
N GLU A 206 -1.14 -8.33 -11.80
CA GLU A 206 -0.89 -9.68 -12.30
C GLU A 206 -2.23 -10.40 -12.37
N GLU A 207 -2.64 -10.68 -13.61
CA GLU A 207 -3.61 -11.71 -13.95
C GLU A 207 -3.07 -13.03 -13.40
N ILE A 208 -3.65 -13.51 -12.29
CA ILE A 208 -3.72 -14.95 -12.10
C ILE A 208 -4.91 -15.36 -12.95
N TRP A 209 -4.64 -15.98 -14.10
CA TRP A 209 -5.69 -16.52 -14.95
C TRP A 209 -6.49 -17.56 -14.14
N GLU A 210 -7.81 -17.60 -14.31
CA GLU A 210 -8.68 -18.60 -13.63
C GLU A 210 -8.21 -20.06 -13.87
N ASP A 211 -7.47 -20.30 -14.96
CA ASP A 211 -6.89 -21.60 -15.32
C ASP A 211 -5.55 -21.91 -14.59
N ASP A 212 -5.00 -20.99 -13.79
CA ASP A 212 -3.76 -21.19 -13.05
C ASP A 212 -4.02 -21.99 -11.75
N PRO A 213 -3.28 -23.07 -11.46
CA PRO A 213 -3.42 -23.82 -10.20
C PRO A 213 -3.23 -22.97 -8.93
N THR A 214 -2.60 -21.81 -9.04
CA THR A 214 -2.43 -20.83 -7.96
C THR A 214 -3.75 -20.10 -7.64
N TRP A 215 -4.71 -20.07 -8.56
CA TRP A 215 -6.05 -19.51 -8.37
C TRP A 215 -6.84 -20.26 -7.29
N GLU A 216 -6.87 -21.61 -7.35
CA GLU A 216 -7.52 -22.45 -6.34
C GLU A 216 -6.92 -22.25 -4.94
N MET A 217 -5.60 -21.97 -4.85
CA MET A 217 -4.94 -21.67 -3.57
C MET A 217 -5.25 -20.27 -3.02
N VAL A 218 -5.55 -19.30 -3.89
CA VAL A 218 -5.91 -17.93 -3.49
C VAL A 218 -7.38 -17.84 -3.05
N GLU A 219 -8.30 -18.59 -3.67
CA GLU A 219 -9.71 -18.64 -3.26
C GLU A 219 -9.89 -19.23 -1.84
N ASP A 220 -9.09 -20.22 -1.48
CA ASP A 220 -9.12 -20.83 -0.14
C ASP A 220 -8.54 -19.92 0.96
N VAL A 221 -7.71 -18.93 0.58
CA VAL A 221 -7.16 -17.96 1.53
C VAL A 221 -8.18 -16.85 1.74
N HIS A 222 -8.89 -16.91 2.86
CA HIS A 222 -9.78 -15.83 3.27
C HIS A 222 -8.93 -14.68 3.81
N PRO A 223 -8.75 -13.56 3.06
CA PRO A 223 -7.94 -12.46 3.55
C PRO A 223 -8.50 -11.98 4.90
N ALA A 224 -7.62 -11.45 5.75
CA ALA A 224 -8.06 -10.82 6.98
C ALA A 224 -9.17 -9.82 6.65
N ALA A 225 -10.30 -9.93 7.34
CA ALA A 225 -11.42 -9.01 7.20
C ALA A 225 -10.87 -7.58 7.21
N TRP A 226 -11.35 -6.78 6.27
CA TRP A 226 -10.96 -5.40 6.21
C TRP A 226 -11.45 -4.69 7.48
N ASP A 227 -10.52 -4.26 8.33
CA ASP A 227 -10.80 -3.64 9.62
C ASP A 227 -10.03 -2.32 9.69
N GLU A 228 -10.42 -1.37 8.84
CA GLU A 228 -9.94 0.00 8.96
C GLU A 228 -10.95 0.81 9.76
N PRO A 229 -10.48 1.73 10.61
CA PRO A 229 -11.37 2.71 11.20
C PRO A 229 -12.13 3.42 10.06
N ASN A 230 -13.43 3.56 10.24
CA ASN A 230 -14.37 4.25 9.33
C ASN A 230 -14.93 3.42 8.17
N GLU A 231 -14.50 2.17 7.99
CA GLU A 231 -15.10 1.29 6.98
C GLU A 231 -15.94 0.18 7.61
N ASP A 232 -17.14 -0.02 7.08
CA ASP A 232 -18.00 -1.16 7.43
C ASP A 232 -18.37 -2.04 6.24
N ASP A 233 -17.97 -1.68 5.01
CA ASP A 233 -18.06 -2.52 3.82
C ASP A 233 -16.96 -3.61 3.86
N PRO A 234 -17.34 -4.91 3.97
CA PRO A 234 -16.39 -6.00 3.97
C PRO A 234 -15.63 -6.15 2.64
N ASP A 235 -16.18 -5.60 1.55
CA ASP A 235 -15.62 -5.60 0.20
C ASP A 235 -14.83 -4.31 -0.09
N TRP A 236 -14.46 -3.55 0.93
CA TRP A 236 -13.63 -2.36 0.78
C TRP A 236 -12.16 -2.63 1.07
N PRO A 237 -11.24 -1.97 0.34
CA PRO A 237 -11.28 -1.72 -1.09
C PRO A 237 -10.90 -3.05 -1.76
N VAL A 238 -11.88 -3.90 -2.00
CA VAL A 238 -11.71 -5.02 -2.91
C VAL A 238 -11.76 -4.39 -4.30
N ALA A 239 -10.61 -3.97 -4.81
CA ALA A 239 -10.47 -3.72 -6.23
C ALA A 239 -10.10 -5.06 -6.88
N VAL A 240 -11.10 -5.81 -7.33
CA VAL A 240 -10.87 -6.99 -8.17
C VAL A 240 -10.28 -6.54 -9.51
N LEU A 241 -9.33 -7.31 -10.03
CA LEU A 241 -8.94 -7.27 -11.44
C LEU A 241 -10.14 -7.74 -12.27
N MET A 242 -10.98 -6.81 -12.73
CA MET A 242 -11.95 -7.13 -13.78
C MET A 242 -11.31 -6.77 -15.11
N GLY A 243 -11.18 -7.79 -15.96
CA GLY A 243 -10.62 -7.70 -17.30
C GLY A 243 -11.31 -6.62 -18.13
N ASP A 244 -10.53 -5.64 -18.53
CA ASP A 244 -10.36 -5.16 -19.91
C ASP A 244 -9.51 -3.88 -19.83
N TYR A 245 -8.22 -4.04 -20.14
CA TYR A 245 -7.29 -2.95 -20.39
C TYR A 245 -7.88 -1.97 -21.42
N GLN A 246 -8.49 -0.86 -20.97
CA GLN A 246 -8.67 0.38 -21.77
C GLN A 246 -9.45 1.53 -21.08
N GLY A 247 -9.74 1.46 -19.78
CA GLY A 247 -10.36 2.57 -19.06
C GLY A 247 -9.37 3.33 -18.18
N TRP A 248 -9.26 4.65 -18.32
CA TRP A 248 -8.59 5.53 -17.33
C TRP A 248 -9.26 5.52 -15.93
N SER A 249 -10.18 4.59 -15.69
CA SER A 249 -11.15 4.53 -14.59
C SER A 249 -10.96 3.28 -13.73
N GLU A 250 -9.73 2.90 -13.44
CA GLU A 250 -9.49 1.67 -12.68
C GLU A 250 -9.16 1.99 -11.22
N GLY A 251 -10.16 1.74 -10.37
CA GLY A 251 -10.04 1.72 -8.92
C GLY A 251 -8.97 0.71 -8.51
N GLY A 252 -8.18 1.05 -7.50
CA GLY A 252 -7.10 0.18 -7.07
C GLY A 252 -6.36 0.80 -5.91
N ASP A 253 -5.76 -0.06 -5.09
CA ASP A 253 -5.05 0.33 -3.88
C ASP A 253 -3.62 -0.24 -3.92
N GLY A 254 -2.66 0.57 -3.49
CA GLY A 254 -1.30 0.12 -3.24
C GLY A 254 -1.11 -0.29 -1.78
N ALA A 255 0.14 -0.40 -1.34
CA ALA A 255 0.50 -0.58 0.05
C ALA A 255 -0.02 0.60 0.90
N ARG A 256 -0.48 0.29 2.11
CA ARG A 256 -0.98 1.28 3.06
C ARG A 256 -0.10 1.32 4.29
N PHE A 257 0.38 2.51 4.61
CA PHE A 257 1.12 2.82 5.82
C PHE A 257 0.26 3.71 6.69
N VAL A 258 -0.40 3.11 7.68
CA VAL A 258 -1.18 3.85 8.68
C VAL A 258 -0.24 4.46 9.72
N GLY A 259 0.73 3.66 10.18
CA GLY A 259 1.84 4.11 11.02
C GLY A 259 2.96 4.80 10.23
N PRO A 260 3.93 5.43 10.91
CA PRO A 260 5.06 6.06 10.25
C PRO A 260 5.94 5.02 9.53
N VAL A 261 6.52 5.42 8.41
CA VAL A 261 7.42 4.57 7.61
C VAL A 261 8.76 5.24 7.30
N SER A 262 9.84 4.48 7.45
CA SER A 262 11.20 4.94 7.19
C SER A 262 11.85 4.15 6.05
N PHE A 263 12.12 4.80 4.92
CA PHE A 263 12.97 4.33 3.82
C PHE A 263 14.34 5.05 3.84
N ARG A 264 14.80 5.49 5.01
CA ARG A 264 16.05 6.26 5.11
C ARG A 264 17.22 5.42 4.60
N GLN A 265 18.04 6.03 3.74
CA GLN A 265 19.20 5.37 3.13
C GLN A 265 18.86 4.07 2.37
N ALA A 266 17.59 3.86 2.02
CA ALA A 266 17.17 2.75 1.17
C ALA A 266 17.84 2.86 -0.21
N ARG A 267 18.10 1.70 -0.82
CA ARG A 267 18.66 1.61 -2.17
C ARG A 267 17.69 0.83 -3.04
N PHE A 268 17.20 1.48 -4.09
CA PHE A 268 16.40 0.89 -5.15
C PHE A 268 17.28 0.86 -6.39
N ALA A 269 17.94 -0.26 -6.69
CA ALA A 269 18.74 -0.39 -7.91
C ALA A 269 17.82 -0.65 -9.11
N GLY A 270 16.81 -1.52 -8.94
CA GLY A 270 15.71 -1.69 -9.88
C GLY A 270 14.62 -0.61 -9.76
N PRO A 271 13.48 -0.78 -10.44
CA PRO A 271 12.42 0.20 -10.41
C PRO A 271 11.73 0.27 -9.04
N ALA A 272 11.25 1.45 -8.66
CA ALA A 272 10.60 1.73 -7.39
C ALA A 272 9.16 2.21 -7.63
N TRP A 273 8.19 1.31 -7.47
CA TRP A 273 6.80 1.56 -7.84
C TRP A 273 5.93 1.81 -6.61
N PHE A 274 5.61 3.08 -6.33
CA PHE A 274 4.75 3.51 -5.22
C PHE A 274 3.41 4.09 -5.70
N PHE A 275 3.02 3.87 -6.96
CA PHE A 275 1.77 4.38 -7.49
C PHE A 275 0.57 3.89 -6.68
N LYS A 276 -0.24 4.82 -6.16
CA LYS A 276 -1.38 4.55 -5.26
C LYS A 276 -1.02 3.90 -3.91
N ALA A 277 0.28 3.79 -3.57
CA ALA A 277 0.68 3.57 -2.19
C ALA A 277 0.23 4.78 -1.35
N ARG A 278 -0.09 4.57 -0.08
CA ARG A 278 -0.66 5.63 0.76
C ARG A 278 0.03 5.72 2.10
N PHE A 279 0.29 6.95 2.51
CA PHE A 279 1.00 7.27 3.74
C PHE A 279 0.08 8.12 4.63
N GLY A 280 -0.37 7.54 5.75
CA GLY A 280 -1.23 8.19 6.74
C GLY A 280 -0.46 8.91 7.84
N ALA A 281 0.86 8.71 7.90
CA ALA A 281 1.79 9.31 8.84
C ALA A 281 3.12 9.62 8.14
N ASP A 282 4.12 10.07 8.90
CA ASP A 282 5.46 10.44 8.40
C ASP A 282 6.06 9.35 7.51
N ALA A 283 6.42 9.70 6.27
CA ALA A 283 7.07 8.82 5.31
C ALA A 283 8.43 9.39 4.88
N ALA A 284 9.51 8.87 5.46
CA ALA A 284 10.86 9.40 5.28
C ALA A 284 11.65 8.61 4.23
N PHE A 285 12.03 9.27 3.13
CA PHE A 285 12.93 8.75 2.10
C PHE A 285 14.29 9.46 2.13
N THR A 286 14.67 10.00 3.28
CA THR A 286 15.88 10.83 3.38
C THR A 286 17.13 10.02 3.06
N ASP A 287 18.01 10.59 2.24
CA ASP A 287 19.22 9.93 1.72
C ASP A 287 18.98 8.61 0.94
N ALA A 288 17.75 8.34 0.51
CA ALA A 288 17.44 7.19 -0.35
C ALA A 288 18.09 7.33 -1.74
N ARG A 289 18.38 6.21 -2.38
CA ARG A 289 18.99 6.16 -3.72
C ARG A 289 18.11 5.37 -4.66
N PHE A 290 17.75 5.99 -5.79
CA PHE A 290 16.96 5.39 -6.84
C PHE A 290 17.82 5.25 -8.10
N GLY A 291 17.99 4.03 -8.61
CA GLY A 291 18.82 3.69 -9.75
C GLY A 291 18.05 3.50 -11.05
N GLY A 292 16.74 3.23 -10.98
CA GLY A 292 15.86 3.04 -12.13
C GLY A 292 14.62 3.95 -12.11
N PRO A 293 13.54 3.57 -12.82
CA PRO A 293 12.27 4.29 -12.80
C PRO A 293 11.68 4.41 -11.41
N VAL A 294 11.00 5.53 -11.17
CA VAL A 294 10.34 5.81 -9.90
C VAL A 294 8.93 6.30 -10.16
N HIS A 295 7.96 5.66 -9.51
CA HIS A 295 6.58 6.14 -9.50
C HIS A 295 6.19 6.50 -8.08
N LEU A 296 6.52 7.71 -7.65
CA LEU A 296 6.20 8.23 -6.32
C LEU A 296 5.52 9.59 -6.45
N ASP A 297 4.19 9.61 -6.42
CA ASP A 297 3.37 10.81 -6.58
C ASP A 297 2.81 11.34 -5.25
N GLN A 298 3.09 10.64 -4.15
CA GLN A 298 2.50 10.91 -2.84
C GLN A 298 3.06 12.19 -2.21
N PRO A 299 2.21 13.15 -1.79
CA PRO A 299 2.66 14.48 -1.40
C PRO A 299 3.21 14.56 0.03
N ALA A 300 2.92 13.56 0.88
CA ALA A 300 3.28 13.52 2.29
C ALA A 300 4.59 12.72 2.54
N VAL A 301 5.59 12.91 1.67
CA VAL A 301 6.90 12.24 1.77
C VAL A 301 8.05 13.23 1.91
N ASP A 302 9.08 12.85 2.67
CA ASP A 302 10.33 13.60 2.80
C ASP A 302 11.45 12.96 1.97
N LEU A 303 11.88 13.63 0.90
CA LEU A 303 12.94 13.19 0.00
C LEU A 303 14.26 13.92 0.24
N ALA A 304 14.46 14.55 1.41
CA ALA A 304 15.67 15.31 1.70
C ALA A 304 16.94 14.45 1.56
N GLY A 305 17.88 14.91 0.72
CA GLY A 305 19.14 14.19 0.46
C GLY A 305 19.00 12.97 -0.45
N ALA A 306 17.78 12.61 -0.88
CA ALA A 306 17.56 11.53 -1.82
C ALA A 306 18.23 11.81 -3.17
N ARG A 307 18.61 10.76 -3.88
CA ARG A 307 19.30 10.83 -5.17
C ARG A 307 18.68 9.90 -6.17
N TRP A 308 18.66 10.31 -7.44
CA TRP A 308 18.16 9.51 -8.55
C TRP A 308 19.19 9.44 -9.67
N GLY A 309 19.48 8.23 -10.14
CA GLY A 309 20.48 7.90 -11.15
C GLY A 309 20.08 8.21 -12.60
N GLY A 310 18.82 8.62 -12.82
CA GLY A 310 18.21 8.64 -14.15
C GLY A 310 17.47 7.34 -14.45
N ALA A 311 16.67 7.33 -15.52
CA ALA A 311 16.08 6.13 -16.11
C ALA A 311 16.53 6.06 -17.58
N ALA A 312 16.46 4.88 -18.19
CA ALA A 312 16.61 4.79 -19.64
C ALA A 312 15.45 5.56 -20.31
N ASP A 313 15.70 6.15 -21.49
CA ASP A 313 14.71 6.99 -22.18
C ASP A 313 13.40 6.20 -22.44
N ASP A 314 12.26 6.87 -22.20
CA ASP A 314 10.84 6.42 -22.30
C ASP A 314 10.19 5.74 -21.07
N GLU A 315 10.89 5.47 -19.97
CA GLU A 315 10.25 4.93 -18.75
C GLU A 315 9.56 6.02 -17.90
N PRO A 316 8.31 5.80 -17.44
CA PRO A 316 7.56 6.82 -16.69
C PRO A 316 8.19 7.07 -15.32
N VAL A 317 8.51 8.34 -15.05
CA VAL A 317 9.03 8.81 -13.77
C VAL A 317 8.10 9.88 -13.21
N CYS A 318 7.62 9.67 -12.00
CA CYS A 318 6.77 10.61 -11.28
C CYS A 318 7.36 10.91 -9.90
N TRP A 319 7.48 12.21 -9.60
CA TRP A 319 7.88 12.73 -8.30
C TRP A 319 6.76 13.59 -7.72
N PRO A 320 6.65 13.68 -6.38
CA PRO A 320 5.63 14.51 -5.75
C PRO A 320 5.84 15.98 -6.11
N LEU A 321 4.76 16.76 -6.19
CA LEU A 321 4.85 18.20 -6.39
C LEU A 321 5.76 18.83 -5.32
N GLY A 322 6.71 19.67 -5.74
CA GLY A 322 7.70 20.26 -4.84
C GLY A 322 9.06 19.59 -4.87
N TRP A 323 9.20 18.45 -5.54
CA TRP A 323 10.48 17.79 -5.73
C TRP A 323 10.84 17.70 -7.21
N THR A 324 12.09 17.99 -7.53
CA THR A 324 12.62 17.85 -8.88
C THR A 324 14.05 17.29 -8.83
N PRO A 325 14.44 16.41 -9.75
CA PRO A 325 15.83 15.97 -9.86
C PRO A 325 16.70 17.08 -10.46
N GLU A 326 17.74 17.49 -9.75
CA GLU A 326 18.81 18.33 -10.29
C GLU A 326 19.98 17.46 -10.77
N PRO A 327 20.45 17.60 -12.01
CA PRO A 327 21.54 16.77 -12.54
C PRO A 327 22.82 16.97 -11.73
N GLY A 328 23.39 15.85 -11.29
CA GLY A 328 24.66 15.82 -10.57
C GLY A 328 25.87 15.65 -11.50
N PRO A 329 27.09 16.03 -11.05
CA PRO A 329 28.31 15.86 -11.84
C PRO A 329 28.63 14.38 -12.15
N ASP A 330 28.11 13.45 -11.35
CA ASP A 330 28.35 12.00 -11.45
C ASP A 330 27.20 11.25 -12.14
N GLY A 331 26.30 11.94 -12.86
CA GLY A 331 25.12 11.36 -13.52
C GLY A 331 23.91 11.15 -12.58
N ALA A 332 24.16 10.83 -11.30
CA ALA A 332 23.09 10.77 -10.29
C ALA A 332 22.72 12.16 -9.76
N GLY A 333 21.50 12.60 -10.05
CA GLY A 333 20.95 13.87 -9.61
C GLY A 333 20.46 13.85 -8.16
N ALA A 334 20.60 14.98 -7.47
CA ALA A 334 20.00 15.16 -6.15
C ALA A 334 18.52 15.54 -6.32
N LEU A 335 17.64 14.96 -5.50
CA LEU A 335 16.27 15.44 -5.40
C LEU A 335 16.29 16.68 -4.52
N VAL A 336 15.83 17.79 -5.08
CA VAL A 336 15.82 19.08 -4.39
C VAL A 336 14.42 19.69 -4.41
N PRO A 337 14.11 20.59 -3.47
CA PRO A 337 12.95 21.46 -3.54
C PRO A 337 12.85 22.18 -4.89
N ASP A 338 11.77 21.94 -5.63
CA ASP A 338 11.48 22.63 -6.89
C ASP A 338 11.21 24.12 -6.61
N ARG A 339 12.15 24.96 -7.05
CA ARG A 339 12.08 26.42 -6.88
C ARG A 339 10.85 27.03 -7.56
N SER A 340 10.30 26.39 -8.58
CA SER A 340 9.14 26.89 -9.32
C SER A 340 7.84 26.82 -8.50
N VAL A 341 7.83 26.03 -7.42
CA VAL A 341 6.69 25.88 -6.50
C VAL A 341 7.06 26.19 -5.04
N ALA A 342 8.25 26.75 -4.79
CA ALA A 342 8.64 27.22 -3.47
C ALA A 342 7.67 28.33 -3.00
N PRO A 343 7.22 28.33 -1.73
CA PRO A 343 7.79 27.57 -0.61
C PRO A 343 7.26 26.14 -0.38
N TYR A 344 6.34 25.59 -1.18
CA TYR A 344 5.56 24.35 -0.90
C TYR A 344 6.36 23.03 -0.72
N ALA A 345 7.67 23.00 -0.96
CA ALA A 345 8.42 21.75 -0.82
C ALA A 345 8.38 21.21 0.62
N ARG A 346 7.78 20.01 0.77
CA ARG A 346 7.64 19.17 1.97
C ARG A 346 6.56 19.54 3.00
N GLN A 347 5.79 20.61 2.82
CA GLN A 347 4.87 21.09 3.87
C GLN A 347 3.84 20.03 4.28
N LEU A 348 3.32 19.24 3.34
CA LEU A 348 2.33 18.19 3.65
C LEU A 348 2.95 16.96 4.32
N ALA A 349 4.27 16.81 4.28
CA ALA A 349 5.01 15.76 4.98
C ALA A 349 5.43 16.18 6.40
N ASP A 350 5.17 17.43 6.80
CA ASP A 350 5.58 17.94 8.10
C ASP A 350 4.66 17.40 9.21
N PRO A 351 5.20 16.89 10.34
CA PRO A 351 4.38 16.41 11.44
C PRO A 351 3.55 17.52 12.09
N ASP A 352 3.95 18.79 11.97
CA ASP A 352 3.23 19.93 12.51
C ASP A 352 1.97 20.26 11.65
N PRO A 353 0.75 20.13 12.19
CA PRO A 353 -0.47 20.44 11.46
C PRO A 353 -0.58 21.90 11.00
N ASP A 354 0.07 22.85 11.69
CA ASP A 354 0.08 24.25 11.26
C ASP A 354 0.97 24.45 10.02
N VAL A 355 2.08 23.72 9.92
CA VAL A 355 2.92 23.71 8.72
C VAL A 355 2.15 23.09 7.54
N ARG A 356 1.44 21.98 7.75
CA ARG A 356 0.58 21.36 6.73
C ARG A 356 -0.54 22.30 6.28
N ARG A 357 -1.17 23.02 7.21
CA ARG A 357 -2.20 24.04 6.91
C ARG A 357 -1.64 25.18 6.06
N ALA A 358 -0.46 25.69 6.41
CA ALA A 358 0.24 26.68 5.60
C ALA A 358 0.56 26.13 4.19
N GLY A 359 0.96 24.86 4.10
CA GLY A 359 1.15 24.13 2.83
C GLY A 359 -0.07 24.17 1.93
N LEU A 360 -1.25 23.82 2.45
CA LEU A 360 -2.51 23.88 1.70
C LEU A 360 -2.83 25.31 1.22
N ALA A 361 -2.59 26.32 2.05
CA ALA A 361 -2.78 27.72 1.65
C ALA A 361 -1.82 28.14 0.52
N ILE A 362 -0.55 27.70 0.58
CA ILE A 362 0.44 27.94 -0.48
C ILE A 362 0.00 27.26 -1.79
N LEU A 363 -0.47 26.01 -1.74
CA LEU A 363 -1.00 25.29 -2.89
C LEU A 363 -2.14 26.04 -3.58
N GLY A 364 -3.11 26.51 -2.79
CA GLY A 364 -4.21 27.31 -3.31
C GLY A 364 -3.74 28.59 -4.00
N ALA A 365 -2.82 29.33 -3.38
CA ALA A 365 -2.24 30.53 -3.97
C ALA A 365 -1.44 30.22 -5.24
N LEU A 366 -0.73 29.10 -5.28
CA LEU A 366 0.04 28.64 -6.44
C LEU A 366 -0.88 28.33 -7.62
N GLY A 367 -1.95 27.57 -7.41
CA GLY A 367 -2.93 27.26 -8.47
C GLY A 367 -3.72 28.49 -8.94
N ASP A 368 -3.96 29.46 -8.05
CA ASP A 368 -4.54 30.76 -8.41
C ASP A 368 -3.59 31.56 -9.31
N ALA A 369 -2.29 31.57 -9.01
CA ALA A 369 -1.28 32.33 -9.74
C ALA A 369 -0.82 31.66 -11.05
N ARG A 370 -0.85 30.33 -11.12
CA ARG A 370 -0.26 29.53 -12.20
C ARG A 370 -1.26 28.50 -12.73
N PRO A 371 -2.09 28.87 -13.73
CA PRO A 371 -3.12 27.99 -14.26
C PRO A 371 -2.61 26.63 -14.76
N GLU A 372 -1.39 26.59 -15.29
CA GLU A 372 -0.73 25.37 -15.76
C GLU A 372 -0.41 24.35 -14.65
N LEU A 373 -0.42 24.78 -13.37
CA LEU A 373 -0.17 23.91 -12.23
C LEU A 373 -1.45 23.42 -11.54
N ARG A 374 -2.63 23.92 -11.92
CA ARG A 374 -3.88 23.67 -11.19
C ARG A 374 -4.19 22.18 -11.02
N GLN A 375 -4.07 21.39 -12.08
CA GLN A 375 -4.32 19.94 -11.99
C GLN A 375 -3.32 19.27 -11.05
N ARG A 376 -2.02 19.60 -11.15
CA ARG A 376 -0.99 19.06 -10.23
C ARG A 376 -1.25 19.45 -8.78
N VAL A 377 -1.76 20.66 -8.52
CA VAL A 377 -2.18 21.11 -7.19
C VAL A 377 -3.39 20.30 -6.72
N VAL A 378 -4.40 20.10 -7.56
CA VAL A 378 -5.57 19.27 -7.26
C VAL A 378 -5.14 17.83 -6.94
N ASP A 379 -4.30 17.21 -7.78
CA ASP A 379 -3.76 15.85 -7.60
C ASP A 379 -3.00 15.74 -6.27
N THR A 380 -2.25 16.78 -5.91
CA THR A 380 -1.52 16.88 -4.64
C THR A 380 -2.48 16.91 -3.44
N VAL A 381 -3.54 17.73 -3.49
CA VAL A 381 -4.53 17.79 -2.41
C VAL A 381 -5.32 16.48 -2.32
N CYS A 382 -5.69 15.90 -3.46
CA CYS A 382 -6.32 14.59 -3.55
C CYS A 382 -5.43 13.47 -2.97
N GLY A 383 -4.13 13.45 -3.30
CA GLY A 383 -3.15 12.53 -2.74
C GLY A 383 -3.07 12.63 -1.21
N TYR A 384 -3.09 13.85 -0.67
CA TYR A 384 -3.14 14.07 0.79
C TYR A 384 -4.42 13.51 1.42
N LEU A 385 -5.58 13.75 0.80
CA LEU A 385 -6.87 13.23 1.29
C LEU A 385 -6.98 11.70 1.21
N ARG A 386 -6.27 11.05 0.27
CA ARG A 386 -6.22 9.59 0.16
C ARG A 386 -5.39 8.91 1.25
N GLY A 387 -4.56 9.65 2.00
CA GLY A 387 -3.81 9.10 3.13
C GLY A 387 -4.75 8.45 4.17
N PRO A 388 -4.45 7.25 4.71
CA PRO A 388 -5.27 6.58 5.72
C PRO A 388 -5.47 7.43 6.99
N LEU A 389 -6.61 7.24 7.66
CA LEU A 389 -6.88 7.82 8.98
C LEU A 389 -6.89 6.73 10.06
N PRO A 390 -5.92 6.73 11.01
CA PRO A 390 -5.78 5.67 12.02
C PRO A 390 -6.86 5.66 13.12
N PHE A 391 -7.95 6.41 12.97
CA PHE A 391 -8.95 6.57 14.02
C PHE A 391 -10.35 6.85 13.44
N PRO A 392 -11.41 6.53 14.21
CA PRO A 392 -12.78 6.90 13.84
C PRO A 392 -12.96 8.41 13.71
N VAL A 393 -13.51 8.90 12.61
CA VAL A 393 -13.74 10.34 12.36
C VAL A 393 -15.02 10.86 13.03
N THR A 394 -15.86 9.96 13.53
CA THR A 394 -17.09 10.27 14.28
C THR A 394 -16.88 9.97 15.77
N GLY A 395 -17.65 10.65 16.63
CA GLY A 395 -17.60 10.47 18.08
C GLY A 395 -16.64 11.42 18.81
N ASP A 396 -16.16 10.99 19.97
CA ASP A 396 -15.31 11.80 20.86
C ASP A 396 -13.85 11.79 20.36
N LEU A 397 -13.46 12.85 19.65
CA LEU A 397 -12.10 13.04 19.15
C LEU A 397 -11.21 13.73 20.19
N ASN A 398 -9.98 13.25 20.35
CA ASN A 398 -8.97 13.99 21.08
C ASN A 398 -8.51 15.25 20.29
N PRO A 399 -7.85 16.25 20.92
CA PRO A 399 -7.47 17.48 20.24
C PRO A 399 -6.60 17.30 18.99
N GLY A 400 -5.72 16.28 18.97
CA GLY A 400 -4.88 15.98 17.80
C GLY A 400 -5.71 15.40 16.65
N GLN A 401 -6.60 14.45 16.94
CA GLN A 401 -7.53 13.87 15.97
C GLN A 401 -8.49 14.92 15.41
N ALA A 402 -9.05 15.79 16.26
CA ALA A 402 -9.90 16.89 15.83
C ALA A 402 -9.14 17.89 14.94
N GLY A 403 -7.86 18.16 15.26
CA GLY A 403 -6.98 18.98 14.43
C GLY A 403 -6.73 18.39 13.04
N GLU A 404 -6.51 17.08 12.96
CA GLU A 404 -6.34 16.38 11.68
C GLU A 404 -7.62 16.38 10.84
N VAL A 405 -8.78 16.15 11.47
CA VAL A 405 -10.10 16.25 10.81
C VAL A 405 -10.33 17.65 10.24
N GLU A 406 -10.00 18.70 11.01
CA GLU A 406 -10.16 20.08 10.54
C GLU A 406 -9.18 20.44 9.41
N LEU A 407 -7.97 19.88 9.42
CA LEU A 407 -7.00 20.04 8.34
C LEU A 407 -7.53 19.41 7.04
N ARG A 408 -8.12 18.22 7.11
CA ARG A 408 -8.75 17.55 5.96
C ARG A 408 -9.97 18.28 5.43
N ARG A 409 -10.83 18.80 6.32
CA ARG A 409 -11.92 19.72 5.92
C ARG A 409 -11.35 20.96 5.22
N GLY A 410 -10.23 21.51 5.70
CA GLY A 410 -9.51 22.61 5.04
C GLY A 410 -9.07 22.27 3.61
N ALA A 411 -8.49 21.09 3.40
CA ALA A 411 -8.12 20.60 2.07
C ALA A 411 -9.34 20.42 1.14
N GLN A 412 -10.44 19.84 1.65
CA GLN A 412 -11.69 19.71 0.90
C GLN A 412 -12.29 21.08 0.54
N ARG A 413 -12.31 22.04 1.47
CA ARG A 413 -12.79 23.41 1.24
C ARG A 413 -11.97 24.10 0.16
N LEU A 414 -10.64 23.93 0.17
CA LEU A 414 -9.76 24.48 -0.87
C LEU A 414 -10.19 24.00 -2.27
N LEU A 415 -10.44 22.69 -2.44
CA LEU A 415 -10.94 22.13 -3.70
C LEU A 415 -12.31 22.73 -4.06
N ALA A 416 -13.28 22.65 -3.15
CA ALA A 416 -14.64 23.13 -3.38
C ALA A 416 -14.70 24.62 -3.77
N GLU A 417 -13.96 25.49 -3.08
CA GLU A 417 -13.93 26.92 -3.36
C GLU A 417 -13.40 27.25 -4.76
N ARG A 418 -12.45 26.45 -5.27
CA ARG A 418 -11.82 26.69 -6.58
C ARG A 418 -12.55 26.03 -7.73
N LEU A 419 -13.28 24.96 -7.46
CA LEU A 419 -14.14 24.27 -8.44
C LEU A 419 -15.53 24.89 -8.55
N ARG A 420 -15.94 25.72 -7.59
CA ARG A 420 -17.19 26.48 -7.67
C ARG A 420 -17.02 27.69 -8.59
N PRO A 421 -17.83 27.84 -9.64
CA PRO A 421 -17.80 29.04 -10.46
C PRO A 421 -18.11 30.27 -9.63
N VAL A 422 -17.33 31.32 -9.85
CA VAL A 422 -17.60 32.63 -9.26
C VAL A 422 -18.61 33.33 -10.17
N GLY A 423 -19.78 33.67 -9.62
CA GLY A 423 -20.78 34.46 -10.35
C GLY A 423 -20.23 35.85 -10.74
N PRO A 424 -20.89 36.56 -11.67
CA PRO A 424 -20.48 37.93 -12.01
C PRO A 424 -20.49 38.79 -10.75
N THR A 425 -19.41 39.53 -10.50
CA THR A 425 -19.39 40.50 -9.41
C THR A 425 -20.42 41.60 -9.69
N PRO A 426 -21.10 42.16 -8.67
CA PRO A 426 -22.12 43.21 -8.85
C PRO A 426 -21.64 44.42 -9.66
N ASP A 427 -20.33 44.66 -9.65
CA ASP A 427 -19.68 45.82 -10.29
C ASP A 427 -19.24 45.56 -11.75
N GLY A 428 -19.63 44.43 -12.36
CA GLY A 428 -19.29 44.11 -13.75
C GLY A 428 -17.81 43.84 -13.98
N ALA A 429 -17.02 43.59 -12.93
CA ALA A 429 -15.67 43.06 -13.08
C ALA A 429 -15.76 41.59 -13.54
N GLU A 430 -14.93 41.25 -14.55
CA GLU A 430 -14.81 39.93 -15.18
C GLU A 430 -14.96 38.78 -14.14
N PRO A 431 -15.76 37.72 -14.43
CA PRO A 431 -15.87 36.57 -13.55
C PRO A 431 -14.47 36.05 -13.21
N GLY A 432 -14.16 36.05 -11.91
CA GLY A 432 -12.79 36.06 -11.43
C GLY A 432 -11.97 34.86 -11.88
N LEU A 433 -10.71 35.13 -12.24
CA LEU A 433 -9.58 34.22 -12.53
C LEU A 433 -9.34 33.05 -11.53
N ARG A 434 -10.18 32.90 -10.50
CA ARG A 434 -10.09 31.94 -9.39
C ARG A 434 -10.81 30.62 -9.63
N HIS A 435 -11.68 30.53 -10.64
CA HIS A 435 -12.34 29.26 -10.98
C HIS A 435 -11.37 28.35 -11.76
N TRP A 436 -11.19 27.12 -11.27
CA TRP A 436 -10.36 26.08 -11.87
C TRP A 436 -11.26 25.14 -12.66
N ALA A 437 -11.64 25.58 -13.87
CA ALA A 437 -12.56 24.82 -14.73
C ALA A 437 -11.93 23.51 -15.24
N GLY A 438 -12.71 22.44 -15.27
CA GLY A 438 -12.34 21.16 -15.92
C GLY A 438 -11.29 20.34 -15.17
N MET A 439 -11.09 20.58 -13.87
CA MET A 439 -10.15 19.78 -13.07
C MET A 439 -10.72 18.40 -12.76
N SER A 440 -9.81 17.43 -12.65
CA SER A 440 -10.12 16.06 -12.26
C SER A 440 -9.82 15.81 -10.79
N LEU A 441 -10.68 15.09 -10.09
CA LEU A 441 -10.53 14.68 -8.69
C LEU A 441 -10.22 13.18 -8.62
N SER A 442 -9.06 12.82 -8.06
CA SER A 442 -8.72 11.42 -7.77
C SER A 442 -8.82 11.16 -6.27
N LEU A 443 -10.02 10.82 -5.80
CA LEU A 443 -10.36 10.61 -4.38
C LEU A 443 -10.69 9.15 -4.07
N CYS A 444 -10.21 8.22 -4.90
CA CYS A 444 -10.44 6.80 -4.67
C CYS A 444 -9.86 6.32 -3.34
N GLY A 445 -10.68 5.62 -2.56
CA GLY A 445 -10.32 5.16 -1.22
C GLY A 445 -10.14 6.28 -0.19
N ALA A 446 -10.49 7.53 -0.48
CA ALA A 446 -10.30 8.63 0.47
C ALA A 446 -11.39 8.61 1.55
N THR A 447 -11.03 8.99 2.78
CA THR A 447 -11.99 9.30 3.85
C THR A 447 -12.29 10.80 3.82
N LEU A 448 -13.51 11.14 3.43
CA LEU A 448 -14.00 12.51 3.23
C LEU A 448 -14.99 12.88 4.34
N ILE A 449 -14.88 14.09 4.88
CA ILE A 449 -15.58 14.50 6.11
C ILE A 449 -16.35 15.80 5.87
N ASP A 450 -17.66 15.78 6.00
CA ASP A 450 -18.55 16.91 5.69
C ASP A 450 -18.27 17.48 4.29
N PHE A 451 -18.22 16.59 3.31
CA PHE A 451 -17.76 16.90 1.96
C PHE A 451 -18.81 17.68 1.17
N ASP A 452 -18.48 18.92 0.79
CA ASP A 452 -19.39 19.82 0.10
C ASP A 452 -18.81 20.25 -1.25
N LEU A 453 -19.38 19.70 -2.32
CA LEU A 453 -19.15 20.10 -3.71
C LEU A 453 -20.36 20.84 -4.30
N SER A 454 -21.26 21.38 -3.49
CA SER A 454 -22.45 22.06 -4.00
C SER A 454 -22.06 23.24 -4.89
N GLY A 455 -22.69 23.30 -6.07
CA GLY A 455 -22.42 24.29 -7.12
C GLY A 455 -21.08 24.13 -7.85
N CYS A 456 -20.29 23.09 -7.57
CA CYS A 456 -18.99 22.89 -8.21
C CYS A 456 -19.12 22.38 -9.65
N HIS A 457 -18.15 22.72 -10.49
CA HIS A 457 -18.01 22.21 -11.84
C HIS A 457 -16.71 21.42 -11.93
N VAL A 458 -16.82 20.12 -12.15
CA VAL A 458 -15.72 19.16 -12.12
C VAL A 458 -15.61 18.51 -13.49
N GLY A 459 -14.40 18.28 -13.98
CA GLY A 459 -14.18 17.48 -15.18
C GLY A 459 -14.52 16.03 -14.88
N TYR A 460 -13.55 15.29 -14.37
CA TYR A 460 -13.72 13.91 -13.95
C TYR A 460 -13.60 13.75 -12.43
N ALA A 461 -14.40 12.88 -11.81
CA ALA A 461 -14.25 12.56 -10.40
C ALA A 461 -14.25 11.05 -10.15
N ASP A 462 -13.17 10.56 -9.55
CA ASP A 462 -13.04 9.19 -9.08
C ASP A 462 -13.26 9.16 -7.55
N PHE A 463 -14.40 8.59 -7.17
CA PHE A 463 -14.81 8.31 -5.79
C PHE A 463 -14.90 6.81 -5.51
N MET A 464 -14.26 5.95 -6.32
CA MET A 464 -14.27 4.51 -6.07
C MET A 464 -13.71 4.21 -4.69
N ALA A 465 -14.42 3.40 -3.90
CA ALA A 465 -14.06 3.10 -2.52
C ALA A 465 -13.92 4.36 -1.63
N ALA A 466 -14.47 5.52 -2.00
CA ALA A 466 -14.42 6.69 -1.11
C ALA A 466 -15.44 6.53 0.03
N GLN A 467 -15.02 6.89 1.24
CA GLN A 467 -15.88 6.93 2.42
C GLN A 467 -16.32 8.36 2.68
N PHE A 468 -17.62 8.59 2.81
CA PHE A 468 -18.21 9.89 3.09
C PHE A 468 -18.81 9.89 4.49
N HIS A 469 -18.24 10.68 5.40
CA HIS A 469 -18.72 10.83 6.77
C HIS A 469 -19.31 12.21 7.02
N GLY A 470 -20.33 12.26 7.88
CA GLY A 470 -21.04 13.51 8.16
C GLY A 470 -21.94 13.92 7.00
N VAL A 471 -22.13 15.23 6.82
CA VAL A 471 -23.05 15.73 5.80
C VAL A 471 -22.35 15.88 4.46
N THR A 472 -22.80 15.16 3.44
CA THR A 472 -22.24 15.26 2.08
C THR A 472 -23.20 15.98 1.15
N ARG A 473 -22.69 16.93 0.36
CA ARG A 473 -23.52 17.72 -0.56
C ARG A 473 -22.94 17.79 -1.96
N PHE A 474 -23.77 17.47 -2.94
CA PHE A 474 -23.51 17.61 -4.37
C PHE A 474 -24.54 18.53 -5.04
N ASP A 475 -25.32 19.30 -4.27
CA ASP A 475 -26.43 20.10 -4.81
C ASP A 475 -25.98 21.04 -5.93
N ALA A 476 -26.71 21.06 -7.05
CA ALA A 476 -26.42 21.89 -8.21
C ALA A 476 -24.97 21.78 -8.74
N SER A 477 -24.27 20.69 -8.44
CA SER A 477 -22.94 20.40 -8.99
C SER A 477 -23.05 19.80 -10.39
N SER A 478 -21.99 19.96 -11.19
CA SER A 478 -21.90 19.33 -12.51
C SER A 478 -20.55 18.65 -12.71
N PHE A 479 -20.60 17.44 -13.27
CA PHE A 479 -19.45 16.61 -13.60
C PHE A 479 -19.52 16.28 -15.09
N GLU A 480 -18.38 16.26 -15.79
CA GLU A 480 -18.30 15.65 -17.13
C GLU A 480 -18.40 14.12 -17.02
N GLY A 481 -17.84 13.55 -15.94
CA GLY A 481 -18.04 12.16 -15.54
C GLY A 481 -17.65 11.92 -14.08
N ALA A 482 -18.40 11.10 -13.37
CA ALA A 482 -18.07 10.63 -12.04
C ALA A 482 -18.19 9.10 -11.94
N VAL A 483 -17.34 8.51 -11.11
CA VAL A 483 -17.33 7.07 -10.83
C VAL A 483 -17.34 6.87 -9.33
N PHE A 484 -18.31 6.09 -8.83
CA PHE A 484 -18.45 5.75 -7.41
C PHE A 484 -18.26 4.24 -7.15
N GLY A 485 -17.96 3.44 -8.18
CA GLY A 485 -17.72 2.00 -8.09
C GLY A 485 -17.42 1.40 -9.46
N LEU A 486 -16.97 0.15 -9.50
CA LEU A 486 -16.53 -0.55 -10.73
C LEU A 486 -17.65 -1.34 -11.44
N GLY A 487 -18.90 -1.24 -10.95
CA GLY A 487 -20.02 -2.03 -11.46
C GLY A 487 -19.99 -3.45 -10.88
N GLY A 488 -20.84 -3.72 -9.90
CA GLY A 488 -20.80 -4.96 -9.11
C GLY A 488 -20.56 -4.67 -7.64
N PRO A 489 -20.12 -5.68 -6.86
CA PRO A 489 -19.93 -5.51 -5.43
C PRO A 489 -18.69 -4.74 -5.00
N ASP A 490 -17.74 -4.59 -5.91
CA ASP A 490 -16.36 -4.24 -5.61
C ASP A 490 -16.09 -2.73 -5.71
N GLY A 491 -15.25 -2.23 -4.79
CA GLY A 491 -14.71 -0.87 -4.84
C GLY A 491 -15.75 0.24 -4.78
N ARG A 492 -16.87 0.01 -4.06
CA ARG A 492 -17.99 0.95 -3.99
C ARG A 492 -17.74 2.05 -2.96
N ALA A 493 -18.24 3.24 -3.25
CA ALA A 493 -18.30 4.32 -2.29
C ALA A 493 -19.36 4.06 -1.20
N SER A 494 -19.08 4.52 0.01
CA SER A 494 -19.94 4.38 1.18
C SER A 494 -20.28 5.74 1.80
N PHE A 495 -21.55 5.95 2.16
CA PHE A 495 -22.06 7.19 2.75
C PHE A 495 -22.58 6.94 4.18
N HIS A 496 -21.78 7.32 5.17
CA HIS A 496 -22.05 7.15 6.60
C HIS A 496 -22.74 8.37 7.23
N GLY A 497 -23.44 9.18 6.44
CA GLY A 497 -24.20 10.34 6.88
C GLY A 497 -25.10 10.90 5.77
N ASP A 498 -25.89 11.93 6.09
CA ASP A 498 -26.88 12.47 5.17
C ASP A 498 -26.22 13.00 3.89
N VAL A 499 -26.80 12.65 2.74
CA VAL A 499 -26.30 13.06 1.43
C VAL A 499 -27.41 13.64 0.55
N THR A 500 -27.08 14.69 -0.19
CA THR A 500 -28.00 15.34 -1.13
C THR A 500 -27.35 15.58 -2.50
N PHE A 501 -28.11 15.29 -3.54
CA PHE A 501 -27.75 15.48 -4.95
C PHE A 501 -28.79 16.36 -5.67
N ALA A 502 -29.48 17.25 -4.96
CA ALA A 502 -30.56 18.04 -5.55
C ALA A 502 -30.05 18.89 -6.74
N GLY A 503 -30.58 18.64 -7.93
CA GLY A 503 -30.15 19.30 -9.17
C GLY A 503 -28.70 19.00 -9.61
N ALA A 504 -28.08 17.93 -9.08
CA ALA A 504 -26.73 17.53 -9.47
C ALA A 504 -26.72 16.80 -10.82
N ARG A 505 -25.70 17.05 -11.65
CA ARG A 505 -25.41 16.28 -12.87
C ARG A 505 -24.09 15.55 -12.71
N LEU A 506 -24.13 14.25 -12.42
CA LEU A 506 -22.95 13.44 -12.09
C LEU A 506 -22.19 12.87 -13.30
N ASP A 507 -22.80 12.89 -14.49
CA ASP A 507 -22.18 12.44 -15.72
C ASP A 507 -22.85 13.15 -16.90
N ARG A 508 -22.12 13.35 -18.00
CA ARG A 508 -22.67 14.00 -19.20
C ARG A 508 -23.65 13.12 -19.99
N TRP A 509 -23.55 11.80 -19.84
CA TRP A 509 -24.35 10.80 -20.58
C TRP A 509 -25.28 10.00 -19.69
N ARG A 510 -24.85 9.67 -18.46
CA ARG A 510 -25.59 8.79 -17.54
C ARG A 510 -26.45 9.59 -16.56
N GLY A 511 -27.62 9.05 -16.21
CA GLY A 511 -28.44 9.62 -15.14
C GLY A 511 -27.79 9.40 -13.76
N ALA A 512 -28.15 10.22 -12.76
CA ALA A 512 -27.59 10.10 -11.41
C ALA A 512 -27.79 8.69 -10.79
N ARG A 513 -28.92 8.03 -11.07
CA ARG A 513 -29.19 6.66 -10.61
C ARG A 513 -28.24 5.62 -11.21
N ASP A 514 -27.84 5.79 -12.47
CA ASP A 514 -26.92 4.86 -13.14
C ASP A 514 -25.50 5.04 -12.60
N VAL A 515 -25.09 6.29 -12.35
CA VAL A 515 -23.77 6.62 -11.78
C VAL A 515 -23.64 6.13 -10.33
N LEU A 516 -24.71 6.26 -9.54
CA LEU A 516 -24.75 5.82 -8.14
C LEU A 516 -25.15 4.35 -7.98
N GLY A 517 -25.29 3.61 -9.09
CA GLY A 517 -25.66 2.21 -9.08
C GLY A 517 -24.67 1.38 -8.25
N GLY A 518 -25.17 0.81 -7.16
CA GLY A 518 -24.38 -0.06 -6.27
C GLY A 518 -23.78 0.63 -5.05
N VAL A 519 -23.73 1.96 -4.97
CA VAL A 519 -23.23 2.73 -3.82
C VAL A 519 -23.95 2.37 -2.52
N VAL A 520 -23.23 2.37 -1.39
CA VAL A 520 -23.79 2.07 -0.06
C VAL A 520 -24.21 3.35 0.66
N PHE A 521 -25.46 3.41 1.13
CA PHE A 521 -25.99 4.52 1.93
C PHE A 521 -26.43 4.02 3.30
N HIS A 522 -25.83 4.56 4.37
CA HIS A 522 -26.18 4.22 5.75
C HIS A 522 -27.17 5.22 6.39
N ALA A 523 -27.47 6.31 5.68
CA ALA A 523 -28.30 7.42 6.15
C ALA A 523 -29.21 7.97 5.02
N GLY A 524 -29.85 9.12 5.23
CA GLY A 524 -30.81 9.69 4.29
C GLY A 524 -30.17 10.15 2.99
N VAL A 525 -30.81 9.83 1.86
CA VAL A 525 -30.42 10.27 0.51
C VAL A 525 -31.52 11.15 -0.09
N VAL A 526 -31.14 12.32 -0.60
CA VAL A 526 -32.02 13.18 -1.42
C VAL A 526 -31.53 13.17 -2.87
N LEU A 527 -32.38 12.64 -3.76
CA LEU A 527 -32.15 12.61 -5.21
C LEU A 527 -33.34 13.31 -5.89
N ASP A 528 -33.11 14.46 -6.52
CA ASP A 528 -34.07 14.99 -7.50
C ASP A 528 -33.80 14.33 -8.85
N ASP A 529 -34.86 14.02 -9.62
CA ASP A 529 -34.72 13.43 -10.96
C ASP A 529 -34.01 14.43 -11.89
N ALA A 530 -32.68 14.31 -12.02
CA ALA A 530 -31.90 15.05 -12.99
C ALA A 530 -32.23 14.53 -14.41
N GLU A 531 -32.75 15.40 -15.28
CA GLU A 531 -32.98 15.08 -16.68
C GLU A 531 -31.68 14.59 -17.33
N ALA A 532 -31.70 13.37 -17.89
CA ALA A 532 -30.56 12.83 -18.63
C ALA A 532 -30.24 13.76 -19.81
N GLY A 533 -28.95 14.08 -19.99
CA GLY A 533 -28.48 14.88 -21.13
C GLY A 533 -28.82 14.18 -22.46
N ASP A 534 -29.35 14.94 -23.41
CA ASP A 534 -29.79 14.51 -24.75
C ASP A 534 -28.62 14.15 -25.68
N GLY A 535 -27.80 13.18 -25.25
CA GLY A 535 -26.53 12.83 -25.85
C GLY A 535 -26.41 11.33 -26.08
N THR A 536 -26.36 10.92 -27.34
CA THR A 536 -26.14 9.52 -27.72
C THR A 536 -24.71 9.08 -27.34
N PRO A 537 -24.52 7.93 -26.67
CA PRO A 537 -23.18 7.43 -26.31
C PRO A 537 -22.35 7.09 -27.56
N PRO A 538 -21.04 7.38 -27.60
CA PRO A 538 -20.18 6.91 -28.68
C PRO A 538 -19.80 5.44 -28.42
N GLY A 539 -20.16 4.54 -29.34
CA GLY A 539 -19.57 3.19 -29.40
C GLY A 539 -20.50 1.99 -29.18
N GLN A 540 -21.70 1.97 -29.76
CA GLN A 540 -22.34 0.70 -30.15
C GLN A 540 -22.53 0.67 -31.67
N GLU A 541 -21.46 0.28 -32.37
CA GLU A 541 -21.51 -0.47 -33.64
C GLU A 541 -20.48 -1.60 -33.59
#